data_AF-A0A6J6GH63-F1
#
_entry.id   AF-A0A6J6GH63-F1
#
_cell.length_a   1.000
_cell.length_b   1.000
_cell.length_c   1.000
_cell.angle_alpha   90.00
_cell.angle_beta   90.00
_cell.angle_gamma   90.00
#
_symmetry.space_group_name_H-M   'P 1'
#
loop_
_entity.id
_entity.type
_entity.pdbx_description
1 polymer ?
#
loop_
_entity_poly.entity_id
_entity_poly.type
_entity_poly.pdbx_seq_one_letter_code
_entity_poly.pdbx_strand_id
1 'polypeptide(L)'
;MQFETRRFGTIVIDDDEAFAVPAGIPGFPDLRRVALLGAGPAPGATPSEDSSLYWMQDLDDGDLAFMCLVPWEVFPDYEIDIDEKSLGITDEADVRVLALVTVHRDDDIPHLTANLRAPLVIDVARRRLQQVILADSRWPIRAPFGVLPVTEGV
;
A
#
# COMPACT_ATOMS: atom_id res chain seq x y z
N MET A 1 13.55 0.65 16.85
CA MET A 1 14.79 0.11 16.21
C MET A 1 15.21 0.97 15.01
N GLN A 2 16.47 0.88 14.56
CA GLN A 2 16.99 1.61 13.39
C GLN A 2 17.10 0.70 12.16
N PHE A 3 16.73 1.21 10.99
CA PHE A 3 16.73 0.49 9.72
C PHE A 3 17.35 1.34 8.62
N GLU A 4 18.30 0.79 7.87
CA GLU A 4 18.88 1.44 6.69
C GLU A 4 17.98 1.22 5.47
N THR A 5 17.55 2.30 4.82
CA THR A 5 16.68 2.23 3.64
C THR A 5 17.25 3.07 2.50
N ARG A 6 17.01 2.63 1.26
CA ARG A 6 17.46 3.35 0.07
C ARG A 6 16.79 4.71 -0.10
N ARG A 7 15.50 4.80 0.24
CA ARG A 7 14.66 5.98 -0.05
C ARG A 7 14.67 7.02 1.05
N PHE A 8 14.80 6.59 2.30
CA PHE A 8 14.64 7.46 3.46
C PHE A 8 15.91 7.53 4.32
N GLY A 9 16.99 6.88 3.89
CA GLY A 9 18.18 6.71 4.71
C GLY A 9 17.87 5.86 5.94
N THR A 10 18.52 6.17 7.05
CA THR A 10 18.23 5.52 8.33
C THR A 10 16.88 6.00 8.87
N ILE A 11 15.93 5.08 9.04
CA ILE A 11 14.65 5.33 9.71
C ILE A 11 14.65 4.71 11.10
N VAL A 12 13.89 5.30 12.02
CA VAL A 12 13.63 4.75 13.36
C VAL A 12 12.18 4.33 13.39
N ILE A 13 11.92 3.05 13.68
CA ILE A 13 10.57 2.47 13.77
C ILE A 13 10.49 1.71 15.07
N ASP A 14 9.48 1.99 15.90
CA ASP A 14 9.27 1.24 17.13
C ASP A 14 8.74 -0.17 16.85
N ASP A 15 9.00 -1.12 17.75
CA ASP A 15 8.68 -2.53 17.50
C ASP A 15 7.16 -2.75 17.34
N ASP A 16 6.37 -1.93 18.02
CA ASP A 16 4.92 -1.87 17.92
C ASP A 16 4.42 -1.08 16.70
N GLU A 17 5.30 -0.43 15.93
CA GLU A 17 5.00 0.27 14.68
C GLU A 17 5.34 -0.55 13.41
N ALA A 18 5.93 -1.74 13.55
CA ALA A 18 6.14 -2.70 12.45
C ALA A 18 4.95 -3.65 12.26
N PHE A 19 4.52 -3.88 11.01
CA PHE A 19 3.46 -4.83 10.67
C PHE A 19 4.07 -6.16 10.22
N ALA A 20 3.58 -7.27 10.77
CA ALA A 20 3.95 -8.60 10.32
C ALA A 20 3.21 -8.98 9.03
N VAL A 21 3.91 -9.68 8.12
CA VAL A 21 3.37 -10.20 6.86
C VAL A 21 3.63 -11.72 6.80
N PRO A 22 2.86 -12.54 7.55
CA PRO A 22 3.21 -13.94 7.79
C PRO A 22 3.24 -14.82 6.54
N ALA A 23 2.52 -14.44 5.49
CA ALA A 23 2.50 -15.16 4.21
C ALA A 23 3.40 -14.50 3.13
N GLY A 24 4.05 -13.37 3.45
CA GLY A 24 4.56 -12.46 2.44
C GLY A 24 3.46 -11.92 1.54
N ILE A 25 3.85 -11.47 0.37
CA ILE A 25 2.91 -11.10 -0.71
C ILE A 25 3.29 -11.86 -2.00
N PRO A 26 2.36 -12.09 -2.95
CA PRO A 26 2.69 -12.63 -4.26
C PRO A 26 3.91 -11.97 -4.91
N GLY A 27 4.91 -12.77 -5.26
CA GLY A 27 6.19 -12.30 -5.81
C GLY A 27 7.26 -11.96 -4.77
N PHE A 28 6.89 -11.78 -3.51
CA PHE A 28 7.80 -11.45 -2.39
C PHE A 28 7.45 -12.30 -1.15
N PRO A 29 7.69 -13.62 -1.19
CA PRO A 29 7.37 -14.51 -0.07
C PRO A 29 8.20 -14.23 1.19
N ASP A 30 9.35 -13.58 1.03
CA ASP A 30 10.29 -13.26 2.13
C ASP A 30 10.04 -11.88 2.74
N LEU A 31 9.08 -11.10 2.22
CA LEU A 31 8.61 -9.87 2.87
C LEU A 31 7.92 -10.25 4.18
N ARG A 32 8.56 -10.07 5.34
CA ARG A 32 8.01 -10.51 6.63
C ARG A 32 7.59 -9.38 7.55
N ARG A 33 8.22 -8.21 7.43
CA ARG A 33 8.01 -7.09 8.33
C ARG A 33 8.07 -5.79 7.55
N VAL A 34 7.05 -4.96 7.71
CA VAL A 34 6.97 -3.69 6.99
C VAL A 34 6.61 -2.53 7.90
N ALA A 35 7.09 -1.34 7.54
CA ALA A 35 6.58 -0.08 8.07
C ALA A 35 5.78 0.67 6.99
N LEU A 36 4.74 1.39 7.40
CA LEU A 36 3.95 2.25 6.52
C LEU A 36 4.34 3.71 6.77
N LEU A 37 4.97 4.33 5.78
CA LEU A 37 5.45 5.72 5.86
C LEU A 37 4.56 6.61 4.99
N GLY A 38 3.96 7.65 5.56
CA GLY A 38 3.10 8.57 4.81
C GLY A 38 3.85 9.28 3.69
N ALA A 39 3.26 9.35 2.50
CA ALA A 39 3.85 9.95 1.29
C ALA A 39 3.04 11.16 0.78
N GLY A 40 2.05 11.63 1.56
CA GLY A 40 1.21 12.77 1.21
C GLY A 40 -0.04 12.39 0.41
N PRO A 41 -0.70 13.37 -0.23
CA PRO A 41 -1.95 13.14 -0.95
C PRO A 41 -1.73 12.49 -2.32
N ALA A 42 -2.63 11.59 -2.71
CA ALA A 42 -2.70 11.06 -4.06
C ALA A 42 -3.18 12.14 -5.06
N PRO A 43 -2.71 12.12 -6.32
CA PRO A 43 -3.29 12.96 -7.37
C PRO A 43 -4.79 12.69 -7.51
N GLY A 44 -5.60 13.76 -7.52
CA GLY A 44 -7.05 13.66 -7.63
C GLY A 44 -7.80 13.32 -6.34
N ALA A 45 -7.09 13.05 -5.23
CA ALA A 45 -7.72 12.86 -3.93
C ALA A 45 -8.24 14.18 -3.35
N THR A 46 -9.23 14.07 -2.47
CA THR A 46 -9.71 15.22 -1.69
C THR A 46 -8.62 15.64 -0.69
N PRO A 47 -8.27 16.93 -0.58
CA PRO A 47 -7.30 17.36 0.42
C PRO A 47 -7.76 17.01 1.84
N SER A 48 -6.94 16.25 2.55
CA SER A 48 -7.11 15.91 3.97
C SER A 48 -5.79 16.10 4.72
N GLU A 49 -5.84 16.11 6.05
CA GLU A 49 -4.63 16.16 6.89
C GLU A 49 -3.87 14.82 6.86
N ASP A 50 -4.57 13.73 6.53
CA ASP A 50 -4.03 12.38 6.47
C ASP A 50 -3.38 12.08 5.10
N SER A 51 -2.38 11.19 5.12
CA SER A 51 -1.78 10.71 3.87
C SER A 51 -2.74 9.76 3.15
N SER A 52 -2.90 9.92 1.83
CA SER A 52 -3.60 8.94 0.99
C SER A 52 -2.65 8.08 0.17
N LEU A 53 -1.35 8.45 0.12
CA LEU A 53 -0.26 7.62 -0.36
C LEU A 53 0.64 7.19 0.80
N TYR A 54 1.15 5.96 0.72
CA TYR A 54 2.08 5.40 1.69
C TYR A 54 3.19 4.64 0.97
N TRP A 55 4.39 4.65 1.57
CA TRP A 55 5.41 3.67 1.29
C TRP A 55 5.30 2.51 2.28
N MET A 56 5.13 1.30 1.75
CA MET A 56 5.31 0.06 2.50
C MET A 56 6.77 -0.35 2.37
N GLN A 57 7.58 0.00 3.37
CA GLN A 57 9.01 -0.26 3.43
C GLN A 57 9.25 -1.62 4.07
N ASP A 58 10.00 -2.51 3.39
CA ASP A 58 10.51 -3.73 4.01
C ASP A 58 11.57 -3.37 5.06
N LEU A 59 11.44 -3.92 6.26
CA LEU A 59 12.37 -3.70 7.36
C LEU A 59 13.54 -4.67 7.37
N ASP A 60 13.44 -5.77 6.62
CA ASP A 60 14.50 -6.77 6.46
C ASP A 60 15.30 -6.55 5.15
N ASP A 61 14.72 -5.86 4.15
CA ASP A 61 15.39 -5.41 2.92
C ASP A 61 15.18 -3.90 2.67
N GLY A 62 16.19 -3.09 3.00
CA GLY A 62 16.15 -1.63 2.86
C GLY A 62 16.01 -1.10 1.42
N ASP A 63 16.29 -1.92 0.41
CA ASP A 63 16.13 -1.55 -1.00
C ASP A 63 14.69 -1.77 -1.50
N LEU A 64 13.90 -2.59 -0.80
CA LEU A 64 12.55 -2.98 -1.17
C LEU A 64 11.50 -2.09 -0.50
N ALA A 65 10.73 -1.36 -1.32
CA ALA A 65 9.58 -0.60 -0.86
C ALA A 65 8.51 -0.51 -1.94
N PHE A 66 7.25 -0.55 -1.53
CA PHE A 66 6.08 -0.47 -2.42
C PHE A 66 5.32 0.83 -2.18
N MET A 67 4.89 1.47 -3.26
CA MET A 67 3.92 2.56 -3.15
C MET A 67 2.52 1.98 -2.98
N CYS A 68 1.76 2.54 -2.06
CA CYS A 68 0.42 2.12 -1.69
C CYS A 68 -0.51 3.33 -1.63
N LEU A 69 -1.81 3.12 -1.80
CA LEU A 69 -2.80 4.19 -1.65
C LEU A 69 -4.05 3.74 -0.90
N VAL A 70 -4.72 4.67 -0.22
CA VAL A 70 -6.05 4.45 0.38
C VAL A 70 -7.10 4.49 -0.75
N PRO A 71 -7.65 3.35 -1.18
CA PRO A 71 -8.32 3.24 -2.48
C PRO A 71 -9.52 4.18 -2.62
N TRP A 72 -10.30 4.35 -1.56
CA TRP A 72 -11.53 5.15 -1.52
C TRP A 72 -11.30 6.65 -1.76
N GLU A 73 -10.11 7.16 -1.44
CA GLU A 73 -9.74 8.57 -1.66
C GLU A 73 -9.66 8.94 -3.15
N VAL A 74 -9.49 7.92 -4.01
CA VAL A 74 -9.31 8.07 -5.45
C VAL A 74 -10.44 7.38 -6.23
N PHE A 75 -10.98 6.30 -5.68
CA PHE A 75 -12.06 5.50 -6.25
C PHE A 75 -13.22 5.44 -5.23
N PRO A 76 -14.09 6.46 -5.16
CA PRO A 76 -15.14 6.54 -4.14
C PRO A 76 -16.14 5.38 -4.16
N ASP A 77 -16.35 4.78 -5.34
CA ASP A 77 -17.23 3.62 -5.53
C ASP A 77 -16.55 2.28 -5.28
N TYR A 78 -15.25 2.29 -4.91
CA TYR A 78 -14.54 1.07 -4.54
C TYR A 78 -15.22 0.41 -3.35
N GLU A 79 -15.31 -0.91 -3.36
CA GLU A 79 -15.95 -1.72 -2.32
C GLU A 79 -15.29 -3.08 -2.29
N ILE A 80 -15.03 -3.60 -1.09
CA ILE A 80 -14.45 -4.94 -0.93
C ILE A 80 -15.39 -5.81 -0.13
N ASP A 81 -15.44 -7.08 -0.49
CA ASP A 81 -16.06 -8.14 0.30
C ASP A 81 -14.94 -9.13 0.68
N ILE A 82 -14.65 -9.21 1.97
CA ILE A 82 -13.57 -10.04 2.52
C ILE A 82 -14.11 -10.97 3.59
N ASP A 83 -13.65 -12.23 3.58
CA ASP A 83 -13.94 -13.17 4.67
C ASP A 83 -13.04 -12.86 5.87
N GLU A 84 -13.48 -11.93 6.72
CA GLU A 84 -12.78 -11.47 7.92
C GLU A 84 -12.37 -12.62 8.84
N LYS A 85 -13.24 -13.62 8.98
CA LYS A 85 -12.99 -14.78 9.83
C LYS A 85 -11.82 -15.61 9.31
N SER A 86 -11.72 -15.78 7.99
CA SER A 86 -10.57 -16.46 7.36
C SER A 86 -9.26 -15.68 7.51
N LEU A 87 -9.36 -14.35 7.62
CA LEU A 87 -8.23 -13.44 7.81
C LEU A 87 -7.85 -13.28 9.29
N GLY A 88 -8.67 -13.77 10.21
CA GLY A 88 -8.46 -13.64 11.65
C GLY A 88 -8.74 -12.22 12.18
N ILE A 89 -9.49 -11.42 11.41
CA ILE A 89 -9.99 -10.11 11.82
C ILE A 89 -11.09 -10.32 12.86
N THR A 90 -11.08 -9.52 13.92
CA THR A 90 -12.08 -9.61 15.00
C THR A 90 -12.93 -8.36 15.18
N ASP A 91 -12.46 -7.23 14.64
CA ASP A 91 -13.18 -5.97 14.68
C ASP A 91 -12.89 -5.22 13.37
N GLU A 92 -13.96 -4.89 12.64
CA GLU A 92 -13.91 -4.11 11.40
C GLU A 92 -13.31 -2.72 11.62
N ALA A 93 -13.50 -2.14 12.81
CA ALA A 93 -13.00 -0.80 13.13
C ALA A 93 -11.46 -0.72 13.12
N ASP A 94 -10.79 -1.87 13.31
CA ASP A 94 -9.33 -1.98 13.28
C ASP A 94 -8.77 -2.33 11.89
N VAL A 95 -9.65 -2.51 10.90
CA VAL A 95 -9.24 -2.84 9.53
C VAL A 95 -8.90 -1.57 8.77
N ARG A 96 -7.74 -1.58 8.12
CA ARG A 96 -7.36 -0.58 7.11
C ARG A 96 -7.07 -1.29 5.80
N VAL A 97 -7.29 -0.58 4.69
CA VAL A 97 -7.15 -1.13 3.35
C VAL A 97 -6.26 -0.22 2.54
N LEU A 98 -5.26 -0.80 1.89
CA LEU A 98 -4.44 -0.12 0.89
C LEU A 98 -4.46 -0.90 -0.42
N ALA A 99 -4.26 -0.21 -1.55
CA ALA A 99 -4.02 -0.81 -2.84
C ALA A 99 -2.57 -0.55 -3.28
N LEU A 100 -1.90 -1.57 -3.85
CA LEU A 100 -0.56 -1.39 -4.42
C LEU A 100 -0.62 -0.49 -5.65
N VAL A 101 0.28 0.48 -5.72
CA VAL A 101 0.45 1.40 -6.83
C VAL A 101 1.58 0.93 -7.73
N THR A 102 1.32 0.89 -9.04
CA THR A 102 2.32 0.68 -10.08
C THR A 102 2.50 1.95 -10.90
N VAL A 103 3.76 2.40 -11.00
CA VAL A 103 4.17 3.42 -11.97
C VAL A 103 4.62 2.71 -13.25
N HIS A 104 3.99 3.04 -14.37
CA HIS A 104 4.42 2.59 -15.69
C HIS A 104 4.63 3.80 -16.60
N ARG A 105 5.43 3.64 -17.64
CA ARG A 105 5.73 4.71 -18.60
C ARG A 105 5.02 4.42 -19.92
N ASP A 106 4.34 5.42 -20.44
CA ASP A 106 3.80 5.46 -21.80
C ASP A 106 4.35 6.73 -22.45
N ASP A 107 5.10 6.58 -23.55
CA ASP A 107 5.85 7.69 -24.19
C ASP A 107 6.62 8.59 -23.20
N ASP A 108 7.38 7.98 -22.29
CA ASP A 108 8.12 8.61 -21.17
C ASP A 108 7.28 9.32 -20.10
N ILE A 109 5.96 9.39 -20.28
CA ILE A 109 5.02 9.95 -19.31
C ILE A 109 4.74 8.90 -18.22
N PRO A 110 4.99 9.21 -16.94
CA PRO A 110 4.74 8.29 -15.83
C PRO A 110 3.24 8.26 -15.45
N HIS A 111 2.59 7.12 -15.71
CA HIS A 111 1.21 6.83 -15.35
C HIS A 111 1.13 6.00 -14.07
N LEU A 112 0.18 6.35 -13.21
CA LEU A 112 -0.11 5.65 -11.96
C LEU A 112 -1.34 4.75 -12.14
N THR A 113 -1.19 3.50 -11.73
CA THR A 113 -2.29 2.54 -11.63
C THR A 113 -2.32 1.90 -10.25
N ALA A 114 -3.51 1.56 -9.78
CA ALA A 114 -3.72 0.83 -8.54
C ALA A 114 -4.20 -0.59 -8.82
N ASN A 115 -3.75 -1.56 -8.03
CA ASN A 115 -4.30 -2.91 -8.05
C ASN A 115 -5.48 -3.02 -7.08
N LEU A 116 -6.69 -2.80 -7.60
CA LEU A 116 -7.94 -2.89 -6.85
C LEU A 116 -8.44 -4.34 -6.71
N ARG A 117 -7.85 -5.30 -7.43
CA ARG A 117 -8.22 -6.71 -7.34
C ARG A 117 -7.52 -7.44 -6.19
N ALA A 118 -6.38 -6.93 -5.75
CA ALA A 118 -5.57 -7.55 -4.71
C ALA A 118 -5.15 -6.54 -3.62
N PRO A 119 -6.11 -5.99 -2.84
CA PRO A 119 -5.81 -5.06 -1.76
C PRO A 119 -4.92 -5.67 -0.67
N LEU A 120 -4.22 -4.80 0.03
CA LEU A 120 -3.57 -5.06 1.31
C LEU A 120 -4.59 -4.80 2.41
N VAL A 121 -4.96 -5.84 3.14
CA VAL A 121 -5.82 -5.78 4.32
C VAL A 121 -4.92 -5.74 5.55
N ILE A 122 -5.11 -4.72 6.39
CA ILE A 122 -4.27 -4.42 7.54
C ILE A 122 -5.13 -4.51 8.80
N ASP A 123 -4.80 -5.44 9.69
CA ASP A 123 -5.33 -5.50 11.04
C ASP A 123 -4.41 -4.68 11.95
N VAL A 124 -4.88 -3.49 12.34
CA VAL A 124 -4.09 -2.54 13.15
C VAL A 124 -3.91 -3.06 14.57
N ALA A 125 -4.93 -3.66 15.17
CA ALA A 125 -4.86 -4.18 16.54
C ALA A 125 -3.84 -5.31 16.68
N ARG A 126 -3.76 -6.22 15.69
CA ARG A 126 -2.80 -7.33 15.68
C ARG A 126 -1.51 -7.02 14.95
N ARG A 127 -1.40 -5.85 14.33
CA ARG A 127 -0.22 -5.41 13.58
C ARG A 127 0.12 -6.40 12.46
N ARG A 128 -0.89 -6.81 11.69
CA ARG A 128 -0.75 -7.80 10.61
C ARG A 128 -1.23 -7.23 9.27
N LEU A 129 -0.51 -7.55 8.21
CA LEU A 129 -0.85 -7.18 6.85
C LEU A 129 -0.91 -8.44 5.97
N GLN A 130 -1.96 -8.52 5.15
CA GLN A 130 -2.18 -9.62 4.22
C GLN A 130 -2.63 -9.07 2.86
N GLN A 131 -2.04 -9.56 1.77
CA GLN A 131 -2.57 -9.27 0.43
C GLN A 131 -3.67 -10.28 0.08
N VAL A 132 -4.89 -9.77 -0.17
CA VAL A 132 -6.08 -10.58 -0.41
C VAL A 132 -6.50 -10.42 -1.86
N ILE A 133 -6.56 -11.51 -2.62
CA ILE A 133 -7.09 -11.48 -3.99
C ILE A 133 -8.62 -11.60 -3.90
N LEU A 134 -9.32 -10.57 -4.34
CA LEU A 134 -10.78 -10.54 -4.34
C LEU A 134 -11.32 -11.54 -5.37
N ALA A 135 -12.36 -12.28 -4.97
CA ALA A 135 -13.10 -13.15 -5.87
C ALA A 135 -13.89 -12.34 -6.90
N ASP A 136 -14.38 -11.16 -6.50
CA ASP A 136 -15.05 -10.22 -7.37
C ASP A 136 -14.08 -9.67 -8.42
N SER A 137 -14.33 -10.02 -9.69
CA SER A 137 -13.52 -9.61 -10.83
C SER A 137 -13.89 -8.24 -11.39
N ARG A 138 -14.88 -7.52 -10.84
CA ARG A 138 -15.24 -6.17 -11.31
C ARG A 138 -14.10 -5.18 -11.11
N TRP A 139 -13.27 -5.40 -10.10
CA TRP A 139 -12.12 -4.55 -9.79
C TRP A 139 -10.90 -4.91 -10.64
N PRO A 140 -10.30 -3.94 -11.35
CA PRO A 140 -9.18 -4.21 -12.23
C PRO A 140 -7.86 -4.32 -11.46
N ILE A 141 -6.91 -5.06 -12.05
CA ILE A 141 -5.52 -5.15 -11.57
C ILE A 141 -4.75 -3.84 -11.86
N ARG A 142 -5.19 -3.08 -12.87
CA ARG A 142 -4.61 -1.80 -13.28
C ARG A 142 -5.71 -0.74 -13.41
N ALA A 143 -6.13 -0.16 -12.29
CA ALA A 143 -7.04 0.98 -12.29
C ALA A 143 -6.22 2.27 -12.48
N PRO A 144 -6.35 3.00 -13.61
CA PRO A 144 -5.63 4.26 -13.79
C PRO A 144 -6.21 5.33 -12.86
N PHE A 145 -5.35 6.17 -12.28
CA PHE A 145 -5.82 7.29 -11.44
C PHE A 145 -5.01 8.58 -11.51
N GLY A 146 -3.81 8.55 -12.06
CA GLY A 146 -2.98 9.74 -12.08
C GLY A 146 -1.89 9.67 -13.12
N VAL A 147 -1.39 10.85 -13.47
CA VAL A 147 -0.19 11.05 -14.26
C VAL A 147 0.73 11.89 -13.40
N LEU A 148 1.95 11.43 -13.16
CA LEU A 148 2.93 12.28 -12.49
C LEU A 148 3.42 13.33 -13.49
N PRO A 149 3.54 14.60 -13.09
CA PRO A 149 4.12 15.61 -13.95
C PRO A 149 5.56 15.19 -14.30
N VAL A 150 5.90 15.23 -15.58
CA VAL A 150 7.30 15.08 -16.01
C VAL A 150 8.00 16.36 -15.56
N THR A 151 8.77 16.30 -14.49
CA THR A 151 9.71 17.36 -14.17
C THR A 151 10.79 17.31 -15.25
N GLU A 152 10.80 18.31 -16.15
CA GLU A 152 11.97 18.56 -16.98
C GLU A 152 13.17 18.73 -16.03
N GLY A 153 14.20 17.92 -16.26
CA GLY A 153 15.39 17.90 -15.42
C GLY A 153 16.03 19.28 -15.31
N VAL A 154 16.56 19.56 -14.12
CA VAL A 154 17.55 20.62 -13.88
C VAL A 154 18.79 20.35 -14.74
#